data_AF-A0A1B8CTH0-F1
#
_entry.id   AF-A0A1B8CTH0-F1
#
_cell.length_a   1.000
_cell.length_b   1.000
_cell.length_c   1.000
_cell.angle_alpha   90.00
_cell.angle_beta   90.00
_cell.angle_gamma   90.00
#
_symmetry.space_group_name_H-M   'P 1'
#
loop_
_entity.id
_entity.type
_entity.pdbx_description
1 polymer ?
#
loop_
_entity_poly.entity_id
_entity_poly.type
_entity_poly.pdbx_seq_one_letter_code
_entity_poly.pdbx_strand_id
1 'polypeptide(L)'
;MASDSESGIVIRPFNSAPDSWDEVAVSRICEITAPPDVRSVLAPAPSAPLGPYLWAIPYVRLEPGTCFVLDASASAFNDSNNEDVTGTSNLVPANCVGYILCAPSTPSFVAAYEDKYLPTLPSSWAAPPPPSLPWSGARWGWD
;
A
#
# COMPACT_ATOMS: atom_id res chain seq x y z
N MET A 1 12.08 -21.85 -33.03
CA MET A 1 12.56 -21.61 -31.65
C MET A 1 11.48 -20.82 -30.96
N ALA A 2 10.63 -21.50 -30.19
CA ALA A 2 9.60 -20.83 -29.41
C ALA A 2 10.31 -20.11 -28.26
N SER A 3 10.08 -18.81 -28.14
CA SER A 3 10.47 -18.04 -26.96
C SER A 3 9.54 -18.51 -25.85
N ASP A 4 10.06 -19.26 -24.87
CA ASP A 4 9.34 -19.50 -23.63
C ASP A 4 9.15 -18.13 -22.97
N SER A 5 7.95 -17.56 -23.13
CA SER A 5 7.56 -16.35 -22.42
C SER A 5 7.58 -16.69 -20.93
N GLU A 6 8.63 -16.24 -20.26
CA GLU A 6 8.88 -16.46 -18.83
C GLU A 6 7.70 -15.92 -18.02
N SER A 7 6.76 -16.81 -17.75
CA SER A 7 5.51 -16.54 -17.06
C SER A 7 5.81 -16.69 -15.58
N GLY A 8 6.36 -15.64 -14.99
CA GLY A 8 6.85 -15.66 -13.62
C GLY A 8 6.59 -14.35 -12.89
N ILE A 9 6.76 -14.39 -11.57
CA ILE A 9 6.85 -13.20 -10.73
C ILE A 9 8.31 -12.74 -10.75
N VAL A 10 8.54 -11.49 -11.11
CA VAL A 10 9.89 -10.92 -11.28
C VAL A 10 10.16 -9.87 -10.22
N ILE A 11 11.36 -9.87 -9.63
CA ILE A 11 11.81 -8.77 -8.78
C ILE A 11 12.27 -7.62 -9.67
N ARG A 12 11.70 -6.43 -9.49
CA ARG A 12 12.14 -5.22 -10.19
C ARG A 12 12.37 -4.06 -9.22
N PRO A 13 13.18 -3.04 -9.58
CA PRO A 13 13.29 -1.83 -8.80
C PRO A 13 11.93 -1.16 -8.59
N PHE A 14 11.77 -0.53 -7.43
CA PHE A 14 10.62 0.33 -7.15
C PHE A 14 10.61 1.52 -8.11
N ASN A 15 9.48 1.76 -8.76
CA ASN A 15 9.28 2.90 -9.63
C ASN A 15 8.68 4.07 -8.83
N SER A 16 9.50 5.09 -8.56
CA SER A 16 9.11 6.31 -7.83
C SER A 16 8.48 7.39 -8.71
N ALA A 17 8.17 7.10 -9.98
CA ALA A 17 7.51 8.05 -10.85
C ALA A 17 6.09 8.39 -10.33
N PRO A 18 5.60 9.64 -10.47
CA PRO A 18 4.30 10.03 -9.93
C PRO A 18 3.09 9.30 -10.54
N ASP A 19 3.24 8.73 -11.73
CA ASP A 19 2.25 7.93 -12.44
C ASP A 19 2.37 6.42 -12.14
N SER A 20 3.35 6.04 -11.33
CA SER A 20 3.55 4.67 -10.85
C SER A 20 2.52 4.30 -9.77
N TRP A 21 2.04 3.07 -9.83
CA TRP A 21 1.19 2.49 -8.79
C TRP A 21 1.96 1.80 -7.67
N ASP A 22 3.30 1.78 -7.74
CA ASP A 22 4.12 1.01 -6.79
C ASP A 22 3.98 1.52 -5.36
N GLU A 23 3.93 2.84 -5.13
CA GLU A 23 3.75 3.38 -3.77
C GLU A 23 2.40 2.94 -3.19
N VAL A 24 1.34 2.97 -4.01
CA VAL A 24 0.00 2.53 -3.63
C VAL A 24 -0.01 1.03 -3.32
N ALA A 25 0.63 0.23 -4.17
CA ALA A 25 0.74 -1.21 -3.96
C ALA A 25 1.53 -1.54 -2.68
N VAL A 26 2.67 -0.89 -2.45
CA VAL A 26 3.47 -1.04 -1.22
C VAL A 26 2.64 -0.68 0.01
N SER A 27 1.89 0.43 -0.04
CA SER A 27 0.97 0.82 1.04
C SER A 27 -0.04 -0.28 1.32
N ARG A 28 -0.69 -0.77 0.27
CA ARG A 28 -1.76 -1.76 0.41
C ARG A 28 -1.24 -3.09 0.91
N ILE A 29 -0.13 -3.58 0.37
CA ILE A 29 0.52 -4.82 0.80
C ILE A 29 0.88 -4.72 2.28
N CYS A 30 1.42 -3.58 2.72
CA CYS A 30 1.74 -3.37 4.14
C CYS A 30 0.49 -3.50 5.03
N GLU A 31 -0.65 -2.94 4.63
CA GLU A 31 -1.91 -3.06 5.39
C GLU A 31 -2.43 -4.51 5.47
N ILE A 32 -2.49 -5.22 4.33
CA ILE A 32 -3.08 -6.56 4.25
C ILE A 32 -2.17 -7.66 4.81
N THR A 33 -0.87 -7.37 4.98
CA THR A 33 0.09 -8.29 5.59
C THR A 33 0.36 -7.96 7.06
N ALA A 34 -0.07 -6.79 7.56
CA ALA A 34 0.02 -6.45 8.97
C ALA A 34 -0.68 -7.52 9.84
N PRO A 35 -0.12 -7.89 11.01
CA PRO A 35 -0.76 -8.83 11.93
C PRO A 35 -2.21 -8.41 12.25
N PRO A 36 -3.15 -9.36 12.44
CA PRO A 36 -4.57 -9.05 12.66
C PRO A 36 -4.80 -8.02 13.77
N ASP A 37 -4.08 -8.15 14.89
CA ASP A 37 -4.17 -7.23 16.03
C ASP A 37 -3.73 -5.81 15.65
N VAL A 38 -2.63 -5.68 14.91
CA VAL A 38 -2.12 -4.39 14.40
C VAL A 38 -3.09 -3.76 13.42
N ARG A 39 -3.62 -4.57 12.50
CA ARG A 39 -4.61 -4.13 11.50
C ARG A 39 -5.89 -3.63 12.16
N SER A 40 -6.34 -4.30 13.23
CA SER A 40 -7.54 -3.89 13.96
C SER A 40 -7.43 -2.50 14.60
N VAL A 41 -6.20 -2.05 14.91
CA VAL A 41 -5.93 -0.76 15.54
C VAL A 41 -5.61 0.33 14.51
N LEU A 42 -4.88 0.00 13.45
CA LEU A 42 -4.30 1.00 12.54
C LEU A 42 -5.00 1.14 11.18
N ALA A 43 -5.95 0.26 10.86
CA ALA A 43 -6.70 0.30 9.61
C ALA A 43 -8.08 1.01 9.68
N PRO A 44 -8.84 0.96 10.80
CA PRO A 44 -10.13 1.66 10.86
C PRO A 44 -9.99 3.18 10.83
N ALA A 45 -11.00 3.87 10.29
CA ALA A 45 -11.16 5.30 10.50
C ALA A 45 -11.31 5.60 12.02
N PRO A 46 -10.74 6.70 12.55
CA PRO A 46 -10.26 7.87 11.82
C PRO A 46 -8.78 7.82 11.40
N SER A 47 -8.03 6.76 11.69
CA SER A 47 -6.70 6.63 11.09
C SER A 47 -6.86 6.40 9.58
N ALA A 48 -6.44 7.34 8.74
CA ALA A 48 -5.97 6.91 7.41
C ALA A 48 -4.86 5.88 7.66
N PRO A 49 -4.82 4.76 6.92
CA PRO A 49 -4.08 3.58 7.32
C PRO A 49 -2.65 3.94 7.72
N LEU A 50 -2.37 3.92 9.02
CA LEU A 50 -1.16 4.53 9.58
C LEU A 50 0.04 3.61 9.37
N GLY A 51 -0.20 2.29 9.36
CA GLY A 51 0.85 1.27 9.24
C GLY A 51 1.83 1.50 8.09
N PRO A 52 1.37 1.70 6.85
CA PRO A 52 2.23 2.02 5.72
C PRO A 52 3.14 3.23 5.94
N TYR A 53 2.61 4.30 6.54
CA TYR A 53 3.37 5.52 6.80
C TYR A 53 4.42 5.34 7.92
N LEU A 54 4.26 4.33 8.77
CA LEU A 54 5.26 3.97 9.76
C LEU A 54 6.32 3.02 9.20
N TRP A 55 5.91 2.04 8.39
CA TRP A 55 6.74 0.86 8.13
C TRP A 55 7.16 0.65 6.67
N ALA A 56 6.55 1.35 5.71
CA ALA A 56 6.80 1.10 4.29
C ALA A 56 7.10 2.38 3.50
N ILE A 57 6.20 3.35 3.53
CA ILE A 57 6.29 4.61 2.79
C ILE A 57 7.58 5.42 3.06
N PRO A 58 8.13 5.47 4.29
CA PRO A 58 9.38 6.19 4.54
C PRO A 58 10.54 5.68 3.68
N TYR A 59 10.63 4.36 3.47
CA TYR A 59 11.69 3.75 2.66
C TYR A 59 11.61 4.15 1.19
N VAL A 60 10.43 4.02 0.59
CA VAL A 60 10.25 4.32 -0.84
C VAL A 60 10.37 5.82 -1.16
N ARG A 61 10.13 6.70 -0.18
CA ARG A 61 10.27 8.15 -0.36
C ARG A 61 11.67 8.67 -0.08
N LEU A 62 12.37 8.13 0.92
CA LEU A 62 13.72 8.58 1.28
C LEU A 62 14.81 7.86 0.50
N GLU A 63 14.64 6.55 0.25
CA GLU A 63 15.64 5.67 -0.34
C GLU A 63 15.02 4.76 -1.43
N PRO A 64 14.35 5.32 -2.47
CA PRO A 64 13.73 4.51 -3.53
C PRO A 64 14.74 3.62 -4.27
N GLY A 65 16.00 4.06 -4.39
CA GLY A 65 17.06 3.33 -5.09
C GLY A 65 17.46 2.01 -4.42
N THR A 66 17.04 1.78 -3.18
CA THR A 66 17.26 0.52 -2.44
C THR A 66 15.98 -0.28 -2.24
N CYS A 67 14.87 0.11 -2.89
CA CYS A 67 13.57 -0.55 -2.78
C CYS A 67 13.24 -1.35 -4.04
N PHE A 68 12.61 -2.50 -3.86
CA PHE A 68 12.23 -3.43 -4.92
C PHE A 68 10.80 -3.93 -4.71
N VAL A 69 10.13 -4.30 -5.80
CA VAL A 69 8.78 -4.87 -5.80
C VAL A 69 8.73 -6.18 -6.58
N LEU A 70 7.77 -7.03 -6.24
CA LEU A 70 7.46 -8.27 -6.94
C LEU A 70 6.38 -8.01 -8.00
N ASP A 71 6.74 -8.15 -9.27
CA ASP A 71 5.88 -7.90 -10.42
C ASP A 71 5.38 -9.21 -11.04
N ALA A 72 4.07 -9.42 -10.98
CA ALA A 72 3.32 -10.53 -11.52
C ALA A 72 2.60 -10.17 -12.84
N SER A 73 2.88 -9.01 -13.46
CA SER A 73 2.23 -8.60 -14.71
C SER A 73 2.39 -9.64 -15.83
N ALA A 74 3.57 -10.26 -15.95
CA ALA A 74 3.84 -11.33 -16.92
C ALA A 74 3.04 -12.62 -16.66
N SER A 75 2.58 -12.83 -15.43
CA SER A 75 1.76 -13.98 -15.02
C SER A 75 0.25 -13.70 -15.12
N ALA A 76 -0.18 -12.45 -15.02
CA ALA A 76 -1.57 -12.03 -15.09
C ALA A 76 -2.18 -12.03 -16.52
N PHE A 77 -1.36 -12.10 -17.58
CA PHE A 77 -1.85 -12.07 -18.97
C PHE A 77 -2.47 -13.39 -19.47
N ASN A 78 -2.32 -14.50 -18.74
CA ASN A 78 -2.77 -15.83 -19.20
C ASN A 78 -4.01 -16.39 -18.49
N ASP A 79 -4.49 -15.75 -17.42
CA ASP A 79 -5.72 -16.16 -16.76
C ASP A 79 -6.84 -15.17 -17.08
N SER A 80 -7.81 -15.60 -17.89
CA SER A 80 -9.00 -14.81 -18.21
C SER A 80 -9.90 -14.58 -16.99
N ASN A 81 -9.56 -15.18 -15.86
CA ASN A 81 -10.04 -14.77 -14.56
C ASN A 81 -9.02 -13.74 -14.03
N ASN A 82 -9.38 -12.45 -14.09
CA ASN A 82 -8.66 -11.36 -13.43
C ASN A 82 -8.74 -11.54 -11.89
N GLU A 83 -8.25 -12.67 -11.41
CA GLU A 83 -8.09 -13.07 -10.04
C GLU A 83 -6.91 -12.27 -9.53
N ASP A 84 -7.23 -11.06 -9.12
CA ASP A 84 -6.58 -10.33 -8.06
C ASP A 84 -5.82 -11.26 -7.10
N VAL A 85 -4.55 -11.50 -7.44
CA VAL A 85 -3.62 -12.41 -6.73
C VAL A 85 -3.43 -11.99 -5.28
N THR A 86 -3.74 -10.71 -4.99
CA THR A 86 -3.69 -10.07 -3.68
C THR A 86 -5.00 -10.12 -2.89
N GLY A 87 -6.12 -10.55 -3.48
CA GLY A 87 -7.46 -10.45 -2.89
C GLY A 87 -7.93 -9.01 -2.59
N THR A 88 -7.27 -8.00 -3.18
CA THR A 88 -7.60 -6.57 -3.17
C THR A 88 -8.37 -6.10 -4.42
N SER A 89 -9.64 -6.43 -4.52
CA SER A 89 -10.49 -6.15 -5.69
C SER A 89 -10.47 -4.66 -6.11
N ASN A 90 -10.30 -4.43 -7.41
CA ASN A 90 -10.60 -3.22 -8.22
C ASN A 90 -9.88 -1.88 -7.95
N LEU A 91 -9.00 -1.74 -6.95
CA LEU A 91 -8.41 -0.42 -6.61
C LEU A 91 -6.91 -0.27 -6.85
N VAL A 92 -6.17 -1.36 -7.06
CA VAL A 92 -4.73 -1.36 -7.36
C VAL A 92 -4.48 -2.36 -8.48
N PRO A 93 -3.64 -2.05 -9.49
CA PRO A 93 -3.25 -3.04 -10.49
C PRO A 93 -2.67 -4.28 -9.80
N ALA A 94 -3.22 -5.47 -10.11
CA ALA A 94 -2.87 -6.76 -9.49
C ALA A 94 -1.44 -7.25 -9.81
N ASN A 95 -0.60 -6.35 -10.31
CA ASN A 95 0.71 -6.64 -10.87
C ASN A 95 1.76 -6.60 -9.77
N CYS A 96 1.67 -5.68 -8.80
CA CYS A 96 2.61 -5.61 -7.69
C CYS A 96 2.08 -6.42 -6.51
N VAL A 97 2.75 -7.53 -6.18
CA VAL A 97 2.26 -8.53 -5.21
C VAL A 97 3.11 -8.63 -3.94
N GLY A 98 4.21 -7.88 -3.88
CA GLY A 98 5.11 -7.88 -2.73
C GLY A 98 6.19 -6.80 -2.85
N TYR A 99 6.94 -6.60 -1.76
CA TYR A 99 8.01 -5.62 -1.72
C TYR A 99 9.20 -6.10 -0.89
N ILE A 100 10.37 -5.52 -1.17
CA ILE A 100 11.57 -5.57 -0.35
C ILE A 100 12.05 -4.13 -0.21
N LEU A 101 12.01 -3.60 1.01
CA LEU A 101 12.36 -2.21 1.33
C LEU A 101 13.63 -2.20 2.17
N CYS A 102 14.61 -1.41 1.75
CA CYS A 102 15.90 -1.34 2.41
C CYS A 102 16.32 0.11 2.63
N ALA A 103 17.15 0.32 3.64
CA ALA A 103 17.93 1.54 3.81
C ALA A 103 19.41 1.16 3.90
N PRO A 104 20.31 1.84 3.18
CA PRO A 104 21.73 1.45 3.13
C PRO A 104 22.47 1.73 4.44
N SER A 105 21.94 2.63 5.28
CA SER A 105 22.52 3.02 6.57
C SER A 105 21.40 3.39 7.54
N THR A 106 21.26 2.65 8.63
CA THR A 106 20.26 2.95 9.66
C THR A 106 20.45 4.35 10.26
N PRO A 107 21.66 4.79 10.68
CA PRO A 107 21.84 6.13 11.24
C PRO A 107 21.45 7.25 10.27
N SER A 108 21.84 7.12 9.00
CA SER A 108 21.51 8.11 7.96
C SER A 108 20.01 8.15 7.66
N PHE A 109 19.38 6.98 7.62
CA PHE A 109 17.94 6.87 7.40
C PHE A 109 17.14 7.49 8.55
N VAL A 110 17.53 7.24 9.80
CA VAL A 110 16.86 7.84 10.98
C VAL A 110 16.97 9.37 10.96
N ALA A 111 18.16 9.92 10.65
CA ALA A 111 18.32 11.36 10.51
C ALA A 111 17.42 11.94 9.39
N ALA A 112 17.40 11.29 8.22
CA ALA A 112 16.53 11.72 7.11
C ALA A 112 15.03 11.54 7.42
N TYR A 113 14.68 10.53 8.21
CA TYR A 113 13.31 10.29 8.67
C TYR A 113 12.81 11.48 9.49
N GLU A 114 13.61 11.94 10.46
CA GLU A 114 13.29 13.08 11.30
C GLU A 114 13.27 14.39 10.50
N ASP A 115 14.34 14.66 9.74
CA ASP A 115 14.54 15.96 9.09
C ASP A 115 13.67 16.17 7.85
N LYS A 116 13.34 15.09 7.13
CA LYS A 116 12.72 15.18 5.79
C LYS A 116 11.38 14.48 5.71
N TYR A 117 11.21 13.31 6.33
CA TYR A 117 9.98 12.55 6.19
C TYR A 117 8.87 13.05 7.11
N LEU A 118 9.13 13.14 8.42
CA LEU A 118 8.13 13.58 9.40
C LEU A 118 7.47 14.92 9.05
N PRO A 119 8.20 15.96 8.56
CA PRO A 119 7.58 17.23 8.18
C PRO A 119 6.62 17.15 6.98
N THR A 120 6.67 16.08 6.19
CA THR A 120 5.74 15.87 5.05
C THR A 120 4.43 15.22 5.47
N LEU A 121 4.37 14.69 6.69
CA LEU A 121 3.18 14.04 7.22
C LEU A 121 2.14 15.09 7.63
N PRO A 122 0.85 14.79 7.48
CA PRO A 122 -0.19 15.69 7.97
C PRO A 122 -0.06 15.85 9.49
N SER A 123 -0.27 17.07 9.98
CA SER A 123 -0.25 17.39 11.41
C SER A 123 -1.35 16.67 12.22
N SER A 124 -2.39 16.18 11.53
CA SER A 124 -3.41 15.30 12.11
C SER A 124 -3.82 14.22 11.12
N TRP A 125 -3.73 12.96 11.55
CA TRP A 125 -4.40 11.83 10.91
C TRP A 125 -5.84 11.76 11.41
N ALA A 126 -6.69 12.65 10.92
CA ALA A 126 -8.13 12.56 11.13
C ALA A 126 -8.77 12.08 9.84
N ALA A 127 -9.54 11.00 9.90
CA ALA A 127 -10.48 10.72 8.82
C ALA A 127 -11.43 11.90 8.70
N PRO A 128 -11.86 12.24 7.48
CA PRO A 128 -12.96 13.17 7.32
C PRO A 128 -14.12 12.71 8.21
N PRO A 129 -14.81 13.64 8.89
CA PRO A 129 -15.99 13.28 9.68
C PRO A 129 -16.93 12.45 8.78
N PRO A 130 -17.59 11.40 9.32
CA PRO A 130 -18.53 10.63 8.52
C PRO A 130 -19.50 11.60 7.84
N PRO A 131 -19.78 11.43 6.53
CA PRO A 131 -20.71 12.31 5.85
C PRO A 131 -21.99 12.35 6.67
N SER A 132 -22.50 13.56 6.94
CA SER A 132 -23.77 13.76 7.59
C SER A 132 -24.86 13.26 6.65
N LEU A 133 -25.06 11.94 6.59
CA LEU A 133 -26.23 11.37 5.96
C LEU A 133 -27.42 11.82 6.81
N PRO A 134 -28.43 12.50 6.22
CA PRO A 134 -29.67 12.73 6.94
C PRO A 134 -30.20 11.37 7.36
N TRP A 135 -30.32 11.16 8.68
CA TRP A 135 -30.92 9.95 9.22
C TRP A 135 -32.39 9.90 8.79
N SER A 136 -32.68 9.11 7.76
CA SER A 136 -34.03 8.82 7.30
C SER A 136 -34.29 7.32 7.41
N GLY A 137 -34.33 6.80 8.65
CA GLY A 137 -34.70 5.38 8.80
C GLY A 137 -34.54 4.78 10.17
N ALA A 138 -35.39 5.17 11.13
CA ALA A 138 -35.87 4.27 12.18
C ALA A 138 -37.15 4.85 12.80
N ARG A 139 -38.30 4.68 12.14
CA ARG A 139 -39.57 4.63 12.87
C ARG A 139 -39.67 3.21 13.43
N TRP A 140 -39.15 3.00 14.63
CA TRP A 140 -39.60 1.87 15.44
C TRP A 140 -41.02 2.16 15.85
N GLY A 141 -41.95 1.35 15.35
CA GLY A 141 -43.36 1.43 15.70
C GLY A 141 -43.54 1.24 17.20
N TRP A 142 -44.06 2.28 17.84
CA TRP A 142 -44.82 2.20 19.08
C TRP A 142 -45.99 3.15 18.87
N ASP A 143 -47.09 2.57 18.38
CA ASP A 143 -48.49 2.87 18.69
C ASP A 143 -49.35 1.77 18.04
#